data_AF-A0A191HWK1-F1
#
_entry.id   AF-A0A191HWK1-F1
#
_cell.length_a   1.000
_cell.length_b   1.000
_cell.length_c   1.000
_cell.angle_alpha   90.00
_cell.angle_beta   90.00
_cell.angle_gamma   90.00
#
_symmetry.space_group_name_H-M   'P 1'
#
loop_
_entity.id
_entity.type
_entity.pdbx_description
1 polymer ?
#
loop_
_entity_poly.entity_id
_entity_poly.type
_entity_poly.pdbx_seq_one_letter_code
_entity_poly.pdbx_strand_id
1 'polypeptide(L)'
;MKKGFSFWSAAIISALLFGLIHLNLLQGMVGFCLGLVLAYLVYKTKSIWIPFIFHGVYNSTIVILGYALGGTVSEITNYLFLGFGLPIFVVSLIVFIIRKIKEGQKNLRRSI
;
A
#
# COMPACT_ATOMS: atom_id res chain seq x y z
N MET A 1 11.24 -4.90 15.91
CA MET A 1 11.09 -6.19 15.19
C MET A 1 11.98 -7.19 15.93
N LYS A 2 11.41 -8.28 16.45
CA LYS A 2 12.17 -9.32 17.17
C LYS A 2 13.13 -10.02 16.17
N LYS A 3 14.32 -10.39 16.66
CA LYS A 3 15.56 -10.75 15.93
C LYS A 3 15.50 -11.92 14.91
N GLY A 4 14.34 -12.42 14.49
CA GLY A 4 14.23 -13.67 13.71
C GLY A 4 14.06 -13.53 12.19
N PHE A 5 13.46 -12.45 11.69
CA PHE A 5 13.12 -12.33 10.27
C PHE A 5 13.53 -10.96 9.70
N SER A 6 14.07 -10.95 8.48
CA SER A 6 14.33 -9.70 7.76
C SER A 6 13.02 -8.96 7.51
N PHE A 7 13.08 -7.63 7.46
CA PHE A 7 11.92 -6.79 7.20
C PHE A 7 11.19 -7.21 5.92
N TRP A 8 11.93 -7.49 4.85
CA TRP A 8 11.37 -7.88 3.56
C TRP A 8 10.70 -9.26 3.62
N SER A 9 11.29 -10.21 4.33
CA SER A 9 10.70 -11.53 4.55
C SER A 9 9.35 -11.41 5.23
N ALA A 10 9.28 -10.64 6.32
CA ALA A 10 8.05 -10.42 7.06
C ALA A 10 7.03 -9.64 6.23
N ALA A 11 7.44 -8.58 5.54
CA ALA A 11 6.56 -7.74 4.73
C ALA A 11 5.92 -8.53 3.58
N ILE A 12 6.69 -9.36 2.87
CA ILE A 12 6.21 -10.15 1.74
C ILE A 12 5.25 -11.24 2.21
N ILE A 13 5.62 -11.99 3.26
CA ILE A 13 4.76 -13.07 3.78
C ILE A 13 3.45 -12.48 4.30
N SER A 14 3.51 -11.39 5.08
CA SER A 14 2.30 -10.73 5.59
C SER A 14 1.45 -10.13 4.47
N ALA A 15 2.04 -9.49 3.46
CA ALA A 15 1.30 -8.96 2.31
C ALA A 15 0.65 -10.08 1.49
N LEU A 16 1.32 -11.22 1.33
CA LEU A 16 0.82 -12.37 0.58
C LEU A 16 -0.38 -13.00 1.27
N LEU A 17 -0.27 -13.26 2.58
CA LEU A 17 -1.40 -13.73 3.38
C LEU A 17 -2.56 -12.74 3.34
N PHE A 18 -2.26 -11.45 3.44
CA PHE A 18 -3.25 -10.39 3.37
C PHE A 18 -3.97 -10.33 2.01
N GLY A 19 -3.29 -10.58 0.89
CA GLY A 19 -3.95 -10.72 -0.41
C GLY A 19 -4.83 -11.96 -0.50
N LEU A 20 -4.34 -13.10 -0.02
CA LEU A 20 -5.04 -14.39 -0.14
C LEU A 20 -6.37 -14.43 0.63
N ILE A 21 -6.46 -13.77 1.78
CA ILE A 21 -7.70 -13.75 2.59
C ILE A 21 -8.88 -13.02 1.92
N HIS A 22 -8.65 -12.26 0.84
CA HIS A 22 -9.73 -11.55 0.14
C HIS A 22 -10.56 -12.45 -0.76
N LEU A 23 -10.12 -13.69 -1.02
CA LEU A 23 -10.86 -14.75 -1.75
C LEU A 23 -11.36 -14.35 -3.15
N ASN A 24 -10.96 -13.18 -3.63
CA ASN A 24 -11.17 -12.64 -4.95
C ASN A 24 -9.78 -12.34 -5.52
N LEU A 25 -9.43 -12.96 -6.64
CA LEU A 25 -8.08 -12.84 -7.21
C LEU A 25 -7.68 -11.38 -7.44
N LEU A 26 -8.61 -10.58 -7.93
CA LEU A 26 -8.38 -9.19 -8.31
C LEU A 26 -8.19 -8.30 -7.07
N GLN A 27 -8.99 -8.50 -6.02
CA GLN A 27 -8.84 -7.83 -4.73
C GLN A 27 -7.63 -8.33 -3.92
N GLY A 28 -7.24 -9.59 -4.12
CA GLY A 28 -6.08 -10.19 -3.47
C GLY A 28 -4.75 -9.66 -4.00
N MET A 29 -4.64 -9.48 -5.32
CA MET A 29 -3.47 -8.84 -5.95
C MET A 29 -3.27 -7.39 -5.45
N VAL A 30 -4.38 -6.70 -5.20
CA VAL A 30 -4.44 -5.35 -4.66
C VAL A 30 -4.05 -5.31 -3.20
N GLY A 31 -4.64 -6.23 -2.43
CA GLY A 31 -4.32 -6.43 -1.04
C GLY A 31 -2.83 -6.70 -0.87
N PHE A 32 -2.22 -7.51 -1.73
CA PHE A 32 -0.78 -7.75 -1.71
C PHE A 32 0.04 -6.46 -1.85
N CYS A 33 -0.21 -5.66 -2.89
CA CYS A 33 0.52 -4.41 -3.11
C CYS A 33 0.29 -3.39 -1.98
N LEU A 34 -0.96 -3.25 -1.53
CA LEU A 34 -1.31 -2.39 -0.40
C LEU A 34 -0.64 -2.89 0.88
N GLY A 35 -0.60 -4.20 1.11
CA GLY A 35 0.05 -4.86 2.24
C GLY A 35 1.55 -4.58 2.31
N LEU A 36 2.24 -4.54 1.17
CA LEU A 36 3.64 -4.12 1.10
C LEU A 36 3.82 -2.64 1.49
N VAL A 37 2.91 -1.77 1.03
CA VAL A 37 2.92 -0.34 1.43
C VAL A 37 2.63 -0.17 2.91
N LEU A 38 1.64 -0.88 3.46
CA LEU A 38 1.32 -0.84 4.88
C LEU A 38 2.49 -1.35 5.73
N ALA A 39 3.14 -2.44 5.32
CA ALA A 39 4.34 -2.96 5.96
C ALA A 39 5.49 -1.95 5.92
N TYR A 40 5.70 -1.29 4.78
CA TYR A 40 6.67 -0.21 4.64
C TYR A 40 6.34 1.00 5.54
N LEU A 41 5.07 1.39 5.62
CA LEU A 41 4.61 2.48 6.50
C LEU A 41 4.87 2.14 7.97
N VAL A 42 4.59 0.92 8.44
CA VAL A 42 4.96 0.48 9.80
C VAL A 42 6.47 0.56 9.99
N TYR A 43 7.25 0.08 9.02
CA TYR A 43 8.71 0.06 9.12
C TYR A 43 9.31 1.46 9.21
N LYS A 44 8.78 2.40 8.43
CA LYS A 44 9.28 3.78 8.37
C LYS A 44 8.77 4.66 9.50
N THR A 45 7.51 4.51 9.89
CA THR A 45 6.85 5.37 10.90
C THR A 45 6.88 4.79 12.31
N LYS A 46 7.20 3.50 12.47
CA LYS A 46 7.17 2.74 13.75
C LYS A 46 5.79 2.76 14.44
N SER A 47 4.73 3.10 13.71
CA SER A 47 3.36 3.15 14.23
C SER A 47 2.43 2.28 13.39
N ILE A 48 1.54 1.57 14.05
CA ILE A 48 0.48 0.79 13.40
C ILE A 48 -0.72 1.65 13.02
N TRP A 49 -0.88 2.82 13.65
CA TRP A 49 -2.05 3.70 13.46
C TRP A 49 -2.08 4.34 12.07
N ILE A 50 -0.92 4.70 11.52
CA ILE A 50 -0.80 5.28 10.17
C ILE A 50 -1.29 4.31 9.08
N PRO A 51 -0.76 3.07 8.98
CA PRO A 51 -1.26 2.10 8.02
C PRO A 51 -2.72 1.69 8.31
N PHE A 52 -3.13 1.63 9.58
CA PHE A 52 -4.52 1.34 9.94
C PHE A 52 -5.50 2.38 9.36
N ILE A 53 -5.25 3.67 9.57
CA ILE A 53 -6.09 4.76 9.04
C ILE A 53 -6.04 4.78 7.50
N PHE A 54 -4.86 4.60 6.91
CA PHE A 54 -4.70 4.58 5.46
C PHE A 54 -5.50 3.45 4.80
N HIS A 55 -5.45 2.25 5.37
CA HIS A 55 -6.24 1.11 4.93
C HIS A 55 -7.74 1.35 5.08
N GLY A 56 -8.16 1.97 6.21
CA GLY A 56 -9.55 2.35 6.44
C GLY A 56 -10.09 3.30 5.37
N VAL A 57 -9.37 4.39 5.08
CA VAL A 57 -9.75 5.38 4.05
C VAL A 57 -9.83 4.74 2.67
N TYR A 58 -8.89 3.88 2.33
CA TYR A 58 -8.90 3.15 1.05
C TYR A 58 -10.19 2.34 0.92
N ASN A 59 -10.53 1.53 1.92
CA ASN A 59 -11.74 0.71 1.89
C ASN A 59 -13.02 1.54 1.89
N SER A 60 -13.10 2.61 2.70
CA SER A 60 -14.27 3.49 2.73
C SER A 60 -14.52 4.15 1.38
N THR A 61 -13.46 4.54 0.66
CA THR A 61 -13.57 5.13 -0.68
C THR A 61 -14.17 4.14 -1.68
N ILE A 62 -13.72 2.89 -1.65
CA ILE A 62 -14.26 1.82 -2.50
C ILE A 62 -15.75 1.58 -2.20
N VAL A 63 -16.13 1.56 -0.93
CA VAL A 63 -17.53 1.38 -0.51
C VAL A 63 -18.41 2.54 -0.96
N ILE A 64 -18.01 3.79 -0.71
CA ILE A 64 -18.80 4.99 -1.03
C ILE A 64 -19.01 5.11 -2.54
N LEU A 65 -17.96 4.86 -3.34
CA LEU A 65 -18.05 4.86 -4.80
C LEU A 65 -19.01 3.78 -5.30
N GLY A 66 -18.98 2.61 -4.66
CA GLY A 66 -19.92 1.53 -4.96
C GLY A 66 -21.39 1.93 -4.76
N TYR A 67 -21.69 2.64 -3.66
CA TYR A 67 -23.06 3.11 -3.39
C TYR A 67 -23.49 4.29 -4.26
N ALA A 68 -22.59 5.25 -4.52
CA ALA A 68 -22.92 6.49 -5.22
C ALA A 68 -23.22 6.31 -6.71
N LEU A 69 -22.68 5.26 -7.34
CA LEU A 69 -22.71 5.09 -8.79
C LEU A 69 -23.81 4.15 -9.30
N GLY A 70 -24.57 3.53 -8.39
CA GLY A 70 -25.91 2.97 -8.64
C GLY A 70 -26.05 1.94 -9.78
N GLY A 71 -25.00 1.19 -10.13
CA GLY A 71 -25.00 0.42 -11.38
C GLY A 71 -25.83 -0.86 -11.46
N THR A 72 -26.01 -1.42 -12.69
CA THR A 72 -25.59 -2.80 -12.94
C THR A 72 -24.31 -2.94 -13.72
N VAL A 73 -23.39 -3.74 -13.20
CA VAL A 73 -23.01 -3.50 -11.79
C VAL A 73 -21.58 -3.90 -11.58
N SER A 74 -21.18 -5.04 -12.14
CA SER A 74 -19.83 -5.65 -12.07
C SER A 74 -18.70 -4.75 -12.62
N GLU A 75 -19.09 -3.54 -12.99
CA GLU A 75 -19.19 -3.01 -14.35
C GLU A 75 -19.57 -1.55 -14.31
N ILE A 76 -20.20 -1.09 -13.23
CA ILE A 76 -20.15 0.30 -12.87
C ILE A 76 -19.60 0.38 -11.47
N THR A 77 -18.36 0.11 -11.29
CA THR A 77 -17.33 -0.33 -12.18
C THR A 77 -16.44 -0.66 -11.03
N ASN A 78 -16.14 -1.95 -10.83
CA ASN A 78 -14.86 -2.35 -10.23
C ASN A 78 -13.90 -1.20 -10.51
N TYR A 79 -13.86 -0.81 -11.79
CA TYR A 79 -13.43 0.38 -12.52
C TYR A 79 -13.75 1.81 -12.02
N LEU A 80 -13.92 1.98 -10.74
CA LEU A 80 -13.00 2.89 -10.06
C LEU A 80 -11.91 2.03 -9.42
N PHE A 81 -11.45 1.05 -10.22
CA PHE A 81 -10.90 -0.26 -9.86
C PHE A 81 -9.53 -0.10 -9.46
N LEU A 82 -9.35 0.19 -8.18
CA LEU A 82 -8.00 0.55 -7.83
C LEU A 82 -7.63 1.78 -8.71
N GLY A 83 -8.60 2.42 -9.39
CA GLY A 83 -8.56 2.59 -10.87
C GLY A 83 -8.28 4.00 -11.29
N PHE A 84 -8.26 4.83 -10.28
CA PHE A 84 -7.37 5.96 -10.23
C PHE A 84 -6.47 5.88 -8.97
N GLY A 85 -6.93 5.30 -7.85
CA GLY A 85 -6.29 5.52 -6.55
C GLY A 85 -5.10 4.60 -6.17
N LEU A 86 -5.13 3.32 -6.54
CA LEU A 86 -4.16 2.36 -6.00
C LEU A 86 -2.77 2.48 -6.69
N PRO A 87 -2.64 2.65 -8.02
CA PRO A 87 -1.36 2.81 -8.71
C PRO A 87 -0.75 4.22 -8.65
N ILE A 88 -1.52 5.31 -8.50
CA ILE A 88 -0.94 6.67 -8.49
C ILE A 88 -0.25 7.00 -7.17
N PHE A 89 -0.80 6.52 -6.06
CA PHE A 89 -0.24 6.76 -4.73
C PHE A 89 0.97 5.86 -4.44
N VAL A 90 0.91 4.59 -4.83
CA VAL A 90 2.04 3.65 -4.68
C VAL A 90 3.26 4.14 -5.50
N VAL A 91 3.04 4.65 -6.73
CA VAL A 91 4.06 5.25 -7.61
C VAL A 91 4.66 6.56 -7.07
N SER A 92 3.90 7.37 -6.32
CA SER A 92 4.41 8.61 -5.71
C SER A 92 5.19 8.37 -4.41
N LEU A 93 4.71 7.40 -3.62
CA LEU A 93 5.30 7.06 -2.33
C LEU A 93 6.69 6.46 -2.51
N ILE A 94 6.88 5.58 -3.50
CA ILE A 94 8.19 4.98 -3.81
C ILE A 94 9.17 6.00 -4.43
N VAL A 95 8.70 6.92 -5.27
CA VAL A 95 9.53 7.95 -5.91
C VAL A 95 10.06 8.98 -4.89
N PHE A 96 9.29 9.37 -3.86
CA PHE A 96 9.78 10.22 -2.78
C PHE A 96 10.80 9.50 -1.89
N ILE A 97 10.52 8.23 -1.55
CA ILE A 97 11.40 7.38 -0.75
C ILE A 97 12.79 7.24 -1.41
N ILE A 98 12.88 7.11 -2.74
CA ILE A 98 14.15 6.99 -3.50
C ILE A 98 14.92 8.32 -3.60
N ARG A 99 14.23 9.46 -3.65
CA ARG A 99 14.88 10.77 -3.79
C ARG A 99 15.51 11.27 -2.48
N LYS A 100 14.84 11.10 -1.34
CA LYS A 100 15.43 11.48 -0.03
C LYS A 100 16.63 10.61 0.36
N ILE A 101 16.65 9.36 -0.08
CA ILE A 101 17.83 8.48 0.10
C ILE A 101 19.01 8.98 -0.77
N LYS A 102 18.78 9.38 -2.03
CA LYS A 102 19.81 10.02 -2.91
C LYS A 102 20.33 11.36 -2.40
N GLU A 103 19.50 12.20 -1.76
CA GLU A 103 19.95 13.46 -1.12
C GLU A 103 20.83 13.21 0.11
N GLY A 104 20.42 12.30 0.99
CA GLY A 104 21.16 11.97 2.20
C GLY A 104 22.55 11.40 1.92
N GLN A 105 22.70 10.58 0.88
CA GLN A 105 23.98 10.00 0.47
C GLN A 105 24.88 11.03 -0.25
N LYS A 106 24.30 11.97 -1.02
CA LYS A 106 25.05 13.02 -1.73
C LYS A 106 25.60 14.09 -0.80
N ASN A 107 24.87 14.46 0.25
CA ASN A 107 25.35 15.43 1.24
C ASN A 107 26.48 14.85 2.10
N LEU A 108 26.38 13.56 2.44
CA LEU A 108 27.42 12.86 3.19
C LEU A 108 28.73 12.69 2.40
N ARG A 109 28.67 12.48 1.07
CA ARG A 109 29.84 12.33 0.18
C ARG A 109 30.49 13.65 -0.26
N ARG A 110 29.91 14.79 0.15
CA ARG A 110 30.44 16.15 -0.05
C ARG A 110 31.05 16.74 1.22
N SER A 111 30.71 16.18 2.38
CA SER A 111 31.22 16.58 3.69
C SER A 111 32.44 15.77 4.14
N ILE A 112 32.80 14.74 3.38
CA ILE A 112 34.00 13.92 3.52
C ILE A 112 34.85 14.22 2.29
#